data_AF-A0A6J1PPA1-F1
#
_entry.id   AF-A0A6J1PPA1-F1
#
_cell.length_a   1.000
_cell.length_b   1.000
_cell.length_c   1.000
_cell.angle_alpha   90.00
_cell.angle_beta   90.00
_cell.angle_gamma   90.00
#
_symmetry.space_group_name_H-M   'P 1'
#
loop_
_entity.id
_entity.type
_entity.pdbx_description
1 polymer ?
#
loop_
_entity_poly.entity_id
_entity_poly.type
_entity_poly.pdbx_seq_one_letter_code
_entity_poly.pdbx_strand_id
1 'polypeptide(L)'
;MINNNKYRQMLKEMLTNDQIRTLFTKKRIKNWSNETIQRALKLQFTCGTTGYEELILQGMPLPSLRTLRRKLENLKFESGISNEMFDFLKLKASRLQDNDKECGLVMDEMSITPKNIYDSSTKTMLGNITYPNEKDHK
;
A
#
# COMPACT_ATOMS: atom_id res chain seq x y z
N MET A 1 20.14 -37.82 8.96
CA MET A 1 19.47 -36.73 9.71
C MET A 1 19.46 -35.49 8.83
N ILE A 2 18.27 -35.03 8.45
CA ILE A 2 18.09 -33.82 7.63
C ILE A 2 18.66 -32.64 8.43
N ASN A 3 19.60 -31.89 7.85
CA ASN A 3 20.29 -30.80 8.52
C ASN A 3 19.33 -29.63 8.76
N ASN A 4 18.53 -29.71 9.83
CA ASN A 4 17.50 -28.74 10.23
C ASN A 4 18.02 -27.29 10.28
N ASN A 5 19.33 -27.11 10.44
CA ASN A 5 19.95 -25.79 10.44
C ASN A 5 19.92 -25.12 9.05
N LYS A 6 20.23 -25.88 7.99
CA LYS A 6 20.28 -25.36 6.60
C LYS A 6 18.92 -24.85 6.13
N TYR A 7 17.84 -25.62 6.35
CA TYR A 7 16.48 -25.21 5.97
C TYR A 7 16.02 -23.97 6.73
N ARG A 8 16.37 -23.89 8.03
CA ARG A 8 16.05 -22.72 8.84
C ARG A 8 16.77 -21.47 8.34
N GLN A 9 17.99 -21.60 7.83
CA GLN A 9 18.75 -20.49 7.26
C GLN A 9 18.13 -20.02 5.93
N MET A 10 17.82 -20.94 5.01
CA MET A 10 17.14 -20.60 3.76
C MET A 10 15.77 -19.93 3.99
N LEU A 11 15.00 -20.41 4.99
CA LEU A 11 13.73 -19.79 5.35
C LEU A 11 13.90 -18.35 5.85
N LYS A 12 14.99 -18.04 6.56
CA LYS A 12 15.29 -16.67 7.03
C LYS A 12 15.70 -15.72 5.90
N GLU A 13 16.27 -16.25 4.83
CA GLU A 13 16.57 -15.46 3.62
C GLU A 13 15.29 -15.13 2.84
N MET A 14 14.33 -16.06 2.82
CA MET A 14 13.08 -15.90 2.07
C MET A 14 11.97 -15.21 2.88
N LEU A 15 11.82 -15.51 4.17
CA LEU A 15 10.69 -15.08 5.00
C LEU A 15 11.16 -14.27 6.20
N THR A 16 10.30 -13.35 6.64
CA THR A 16 10.51 -12.59 7.87
C THR A 16 10.26 -13.46 9.12
N ASN A 17 10.78 -13.03 10.27
CA ASN A 17 10.69 -13.81 11.52
C ASN A 17 9.25 -14.09 11.97
N ASP A 18 8.32 -13.16 11.76
CA ASP A 18 6.90 -13.34 12.09
C ASP A 18 6.20 -14.28 11.09
N GLN A 19 6.58 -14.27 9.81
CA GLN A 19 6.12 -15.27 8.83
C GLN A 19 6.59 -16.68 9.20
N ILE A 20 7.87 -16.82 9.55
CA ILE A 20 8.44 -18.10 10.01
C ILE A 20 7.70 -18.58 11.27
N ARG A 21 7.47 -17.68 12.24
CA ARG A 21 6.71 -18.02 13.45
C ARG A 21 5.29 -18.46 13.13
N THR A 22 4.61 -17.80 12.20
CA THR A 22 3.26 -18.18 11.75
C THR A 22 3.26 -19.57 11.16
N LEU A 23 4.22 -19.85 10.29
CA LEU A 23 4.38 -21.14 9.61
C LEU A 23 4.53 -22.29 10.62
N PHE A 24 5.37 -22.12 11.65
CA PHE A 24 5.61 -23.16 12.65
C PHE A 24 4.51 -23.29 13.70
N THR A 25 3.87 -22.18 14.10
CA THR A 25 2.90 -22.22 15.21
C THR A 25 1.47 -22.45 14.75
N LYS A 26 1.15 -22.24 13.46
CA LYS A 26 -0.21 -22.18 12.91
C LYS A 26 -1.16 -21.25 13.69
N LYS A 27 -0.61 -20.37 14.53
CA LYS A 27 -1.38 -19.41 15.31
C LYS A 27 -1.53 -18.12 14.51
N ARG A 28 -2.71 -17.53 14.60
CA ARG A 28 -2.99 -16.24 13.99
C ARG A 28 -2.15 -15.16 14.68
N ILE A 29 -1.28 -14.51 13.93
CA ILE A 29 -0.51 -13.36 14.43
C ILE A 29 -1.45 -12.16 14.61
N LYS A 30 -1.33 -11.49 15.76
CA LYS A 30 -2.07 -10.26 16.04
C LYS A 30 -1.48 -9.06 15.29
N ASN A 31 -0.14 -8.93 15.31
CA ASN A 31 0.58 -7.80 14.74
C ASN A 31 1.74 -8.28 13.86
N TRP A 32 1.65 -7.98 12.57
CA TRP A 32 2.74 -8.16 11.61
C TRP A 32 3.75 -7.02 11.71
N SER A 33 5.02 -7.33 11.49
CA SER A 33 6.10 -6.34 11.44
C SER A 33 5.92 -5.40 10.25
N ASN A 34 6.49 -4.18 10.34
CA ASN A 34 6.42 -3.23 9.23
C ASN A 34 7.13 -3.75 7.97
N GLU A 35 8.22 -4.50 8.13
CA GLU A 35 8.91 -5.16 7.02
C GLU A 35 7.97 -6.14 6.30
N THR A 36 7.26 -6.98 7.05
CA THR A 36 6.31 -7.95 6.50
C THR A 36 5.14 -7.26 5.79
N ILE A 37 4.62 -6.18 6.37
CA ILE A 37 3.57 -5.36 5.75
C ILE A 37 4.07 -4.73 4.44
N GLN A 38 5.27 -4.14 4.42
CA GLN A 38 5.84 -3.54 3.21
C GLN A 38 6.03 -4.57 2.08
N ARG A 39 6.58 -5.74 2.42
CA ARG A 39 6.76 -6.84 1.46
C ARG A 39 5.43 -7.36 0.94
N ALA A 40 4.43 -7.51 1.81
CA ALA A 40 3.09 -7.94 1.45
C ALA A 40 2.36 -6.92 0.56
N LEU A 41 2.46 -5.62 0.86
CA LEU A 41 1.92 -4.54 0.02
C LEU A 41 2.56 -4.55 -1.37
N LYS A 42 3.89 -4.64 -1.43
CA LYS A 42 4.61 -4.75 -2.71
C LYS A 42 4.13 -5.95 -3.53
N LEU A 43 3.96 -7.11 -2.89
CA LEU A 43 3.45 -8.30 -3.54
C LEU A 43 2.02 -8.09 -4.06
N GLN A 44 1.12 -7.58 -3.21
CA GLN A 44 -0.28 -7.29 -3.58
C GLN A 44 -0.38 -6.31 -4.77
N PHE A 45 0.44 -5.26 -4.79
CA PHE A 45 0.46 -4.31 -5.92
C PHE A 45 1.03 -4.93 -7.20
N THR A 46 1.94 -5.90 -7.08
CA THR A 46 2.57 -6.54 -8.25
C THR A 46 1.66 -7.59 -8.89
N CYS A 47 0.98 -8.43 -8.10
CA CYS A 47 0.16 -9.53 -8.61
C CYS A 47 -1.36 -9.27 -8.55
N GLY A 48 -1.77 -8.11 -8.04
CA GLY A 48 -3.17 -7.75 -7.85
C GLY A 48 -3.84 -8.46 -6.65
N THR A 49 -5.07 -8.06 -6.35
CA THR A 49 -5.83 -8.58 -5.20
C THR A 49 -6.09 -10.08 -5.31
N THR A 50 -6.56 -10.56 -6.46
CA THR A 50 -6.88 -11.97 -6.68
C THR A 50 -5.64 -12.86 -6.58
N GLY A 51 -4.53 -12.45 -7.19
CA GLY A 51 -3.27 -13.18 -7.11
C GLY A 51 -2.74 -13.24 -5.67
N TYR A 52 -2.88 -12.16 -4.92
CA TYR A 52 -2.48 -12.13 -3.52
C TYR A 52 -3.36 -13.03 -2.64
N GLU A 53 -4.67 -13.06 -2.84
CA GLU A 53 -5.59 -13.96 -2.12
C GLU A 53 -5.29 -15.42 -2.40
N GLU A 54 -5.04 -15.78 -3.66
CA GLU A 54 -4.68 -17.14 -4.05
C GLU A 54 -3.41 -17.63 -3.33
N LEU A 55 -2.39 -16.77 -3.18
CA LEU A 55 -1.21 -17.12 -2.40
C LEU A 55 -1.53 -17.38 -0.92
N ILE A 56 -2.45 -16.62 -0.32
CA ILE A 56 -2.92 -16.89 1.05
C ILE A 56 -3.63 -18.25 1.12
N LEU A 57 -4.49 -18.56 0.14
CA LEU A 57 -5.22 -19.84 0.07
C LEU A 57 -4.27 -21.04 -0.06
N GLN A 58 -3.17 -20.87 -0.78
CA GLN A 58 -2.09 -21.87 -0.90
C GLN A 58 -1.27 -22.04 0.40
N GLY A 59 -1.59 -21.30 1.46
CA GLY A 59 -0.98 -21.44 2.78
C GLY A 59 0.26 -20.57 2.98
N MET A 60 0.51 -19.58 2.11
CA MET A 60 1.60 -18.64 2.33
C MET A 60 1.35 -17.81 3.61
N PRO A 61 2.35 -17.66 4.50
CA PRO A 61 2.20 -16.91 5.74
C PRO A 61 2.19 -15.40 5.44
N LEU A 62 1.04 -14.89 5.01
CA LEU A 62 0.85 -13.50 4.58
C LEU A 62 -0.23 -12.80 5.43
N PRO A 63 -0.10 -11.48 5.64
CA PRO A 63 -1.17 -10.68 6.22
C PRO A 63 -2.44 -10.74 5.36
N SER A 64 -3.61 -10.73 5.99
CA SER A 64 -4.88 -10.64 5.26
C SER A 64 -5.04 -9.29 4.56
N LEU A 65 -5.83 -9.23 3.50
CA LEU A 65 -6.16 -7.96 2.82
C LEU A 65 -6.70 -6.90 3.78
N ARG A 66 -7.56 -7.29 4.74
CA ARG A 66 -8.06 -6.39 5.79
C ARG A 66 -6.93 -5.77 6.61
N THR A 67 -5.87 -6.55 6.89
CA THR A 67 -4.71 -6.07 7.64
C THR A 67 -3.91 -5.06 6.82
N LEU A 68 -3.73 -5.32 5.51
CA LEU A 68 -3.06 -4.40 4.60
C LEU A 68 -3.84 -3.09 4.44
N ARG A 69 -5.15 -3.16 4.21
CA ARG A 69 -6.04 -1.98 4.14
C ARG A 69 -5.96 -1.14 5.42
N ARG A 70 -6.10 -1.76 6.59
CA ARG A 70 -5.98 -1.04 7.88
C ARG A 70 -4.62 -0.37 8.09
N LYS A 71 -3.54 -0.93 7.53
CA LYS A 71 -2.22 -0.30 7.59
C LYS A 71 -2.13 0.93 6.69
N LEU A 72 -2.90 0.97 5.60
CA LEU A 72 -2.98 2.10 4.67
C LEU A 72 -4.05 3.12 5.05
N GLU A 73 -5.03 2.78 5.90
CA GLU A 73 -6.12 3.69 6.33
C GLU A 73 -5.62 5.02 6.94
N ASN A 74 -4.43 5.03 7.51
CA ASN A 74 -3.83 6.25 8.07
C ASN A 74 -3.22 7.18 7.00
N LEU A 75 -3.01 6.70 5.77
CA LEU A 75 -2.50 7.49 4.66
C LEU A 75 -3.70 8.12 3.94
N LYS A 76 -3.97 9.39 4.26
CA LYS A 76 -5.12 10.12 3.71
C LYS A 76 -4.68 10.96 2.51
N PHE A 77 -5.50 10.92 1.45
CA PHE A 77 -5.33 11.78 0.29
C PHE A 77 -6.52 12.73 0.22
N GLU A 78 -6.25 14.02 0.34
CA GLU A 78 -7.24 15.09 0.24
C GLU A 78 -7.05 15.86 -1.06
N SER A 79 -8.09 16.56 -1.50
CA SER A 79 -8.02 17.44 -2.66
C SER A 79 -6.99 18.56 -2.44
N GLY A 80 -6.29 18.94 -3.51
CA GLY A 80 -5.26 19.97 -3.46
C GLY A 80 -3.85 19.39 -3.34
N ILE A 81 -2.95 20.13 -2.69
CA ILE A 81 -1.54 19.79 -2.60
C ILE A 81 -1.30 18.85 -1.42
N SER A 82 -0.85 17.63 -1.68
CA SER A 82 -0.49 16.67 -0.64
C SER A 82 0.88 17.00 -0.03
N ASN A 83 0.88 17.76 1.06
CA ASN A 83 2.11 18.12 1.79
C ASN A 83 2.86 16.89 2.32
N GLU A 84 2.14 15.85 2.75
CA GLU A 84 2.73 14.58 3.19
C GLU A 84 3.54 13.91 2.06
N MET A 85 3.04 13.94 0.82
CA MET A 85 3.77 13.44 -0.34
C MET A 85 5.05 14.24 -0.63
N PHE A 86 5.04 15.54 -0.38
CA PHE A 86 6.25 16.35 -0.48
C PHE A 86 7.31 15.95 0.54
N ASP A 87 6.94 15.55 1.75
CA ASP A 87 7.91 15.05 2.74
C ASP A 87 8.55 13.73 2.30
N PHE A 88 7.78 12.82 1.69
CA PHE A 88 8.34 11.63 1.06
C PHE A 88 9.23 11.96 -0.14
N LEU A 89 8.84 12.95 -0.97
CA LEU A 89 9.65 13.39 -2.10
C LEU A 89 10.97 14.01 -1.66
N LYS A 90 11.00 14.79 -0.57
CA LYS A 90 12.26 15.33 0.00
C LYS A 90 13.25 14.23 0.35
N LEU A 91 12.79 13.12 0.92
CA LEU A 91 13.64 11.96 1.24
C LEU A 91 14.24 11.31 0.00
N LYS A 92 13.53 11.35 -1.14
CA LYS A 92 14.02 10.84 -2.42
C LYS A 92 14.96 11.85 -3.08
N ALA A 93 14.57 13.12 -3.12
CA ALA A 93 15.30 14.22 -3.73
C ALA A 93 16.66 14.49 -3.05
N SER A 94 16.77 14.24 -1.74
CA SER A 94 18.05 14.35 -1.03
C SER A 94 19.12 13.36 -1.49
N ARG A 95 18.71 12.30 -2.21
CA ARG A 95 19.61 11.28 -2.78
C ARG A 95 19.92 11.52 -4.26
N LEU A 96 19.27 12.52 -4.88
CA LEU A 96 19.48 12.90 -6.28
C LEU A 96 20.66 13.88 -6.39
N GLN A 97 21.40 13.78 -7.49
CA GLN A 97 22.37 14.82 -7.85
C GLN A 97 21.64 16.10 -8.25
N ASP A 98 22.32 17.26 -8.20
CA ASP A 98 21.65 18.53 -8.49
C ASP A 98 21.07 18.60 -9.90
N ASN A 99 21.75 18.00 -10.89
CA ASN A 99 21.25 17.89 -12.26
C ASN A 99 20.00 17.00 -12.36
N ASP A 100 19.83 16.03 -11.47
CA ASP A 100 18.66 15.13 -11.43
C ASP A 100 17.46 15.75 -10.71
N LYS A 101 17.63 16.93 -10.09
CA LYS A 101 16.54 17.66 -9.43
C LYS A 101 15.78 18.57 -10.38
N GLU A 102 16.32 18.85 -11.55
CA GLU A 102 15.63 19.62 -12.59
C GLU A 102 14.45 18.79 -13.13
N CYS A 103 13.23 19.28 -12.98
CA CYS A 103 12.03 18.57 -13.40
C CYS A 103 10.97 19.52 -13.98
N GLY A 104 10.22 19.01 -14.96
CA GLY A 104 9.04 19.68 -15.50
C GLY A 104 7.77 19.19 -14.80
N LEU A 105 6.85 20.10 -14.49
CA LEU A 105 5.50 19.76 -14.04
C LEU A 105 4.55 19.90 -15.23
N VAL A 106 3.99 18.77 -15.67
CA VAL A 106 2.99 18.71 -16.72
C VAL A 106 1.69 18.20 -16.11
N MET A 107 0.59 18.88 -16.39
CA MET A 107 -0.73 18.56 -15.86
C MET A 107 -1.72 18.57 -17.02
N ASP A 108 -2.64 17.61 -17.01
CA ASP A 108 -3.76 17.51 -17.93
C ASP A 108 -4.96 16.96 -17.14
N GLU A 109 -6.15 17.15 -17.69
CA GLU A 109 -7.40 16.73 -17.06
C GLU A 109 -7.85 15.36 -17.55
N MET A 110 -8.54 14.63 -16.68
CA MET A 110 -9.13 13.33 -17.01
C MET A 110 -10.62 13.36 -16.74
N SER A 111 -11.42 13.02 -17.75
CA SER A 111 -12.87 12.85 -17.58
C SER A 111 -13.14 11.62 -16.71
N ILE A 112 -13.97 11.81 -15.68
CA ILE A 112 -14.43 10.75 -14.77
C ILE A 112 -15.96 10.69 -14.79
N THR A 113 -16.53 9.53 -14.44
CA THR A 113 -17.99 9.42 -14.31
C THR A 113 -18.48 10.26 -13.14
N PRO A 114 -19.37 11.25 -13.35
CA PRO A 114 -19.92 12.07 -12.27
C PRO A 114 -20.68 11.20 -11.28
N LYS A 115 -20.35 11.32 -9.99
CA LYS A 115 -21.01 10.55 -8.94
C LYS A 115 -20.85 11.19 -7.57
N ASN A 116 -21.96 11.35 -6.87
CA ASN A 116 -21.95 11.72 -5.45
C ASN A 116 -21.80 10.46 -4.59
N ILE A 117 -20.76 10.40 -3.76
CA ILE A 117 -20.41 9.24 -2.94
C ILE A 117 -20.20 9.70 -1.50
N TYR A 118 -20.82 9.01 -0.54
CA TYR A 118 -20.51 9.20 0.87
C TYR A 118 -19.29 8.35 1.25
N ASP A 119 -18.22 8.99 1.71
CA ASP A 119 -17.08 8.31 2.31
C ASP A 119 -17.30 8.16 3.81
N SER A 120 -17.45 6.91 4.27
CA SER A 120 -17.68 6.59 5.68
C SER A 120 -16.45 6.78 6.57
N SER A 121 -15.25 6.81 6.00
CA SER A 121 -14.00 6.97 6.73
C SER A 121 -13.75 8.42 7.14
N THR A 122 -14.04 9.37 6.24
CA THR A 122 -13.91 10.81 6.46
C THR A 122 -15.23 11.46 6.89
N LYS A 123 -16.36 10.77 6.71
CA LYS A 123 -17.74 11.28 6.91
C LYS A 123 -18.07 12.47 6.00
N THR A 124 -17.55 12.44 4.77
CA THR A 124 -17.74 13.53 3.80
C THR A 124 -18.44 13.04 2.54
N MET A 125 -19.16 13.93 1.89
CA MET A 125 -19.66 13.71 0.53
C MET A 125 -18.55 14.05 -0.48
N LEU A 126 -18.26 13.12 -1.37
CA LEU A 126 -17.38 13.26 -2.53
C LEU A 126 -18.26 13.41 -3.79
N GLY A 127 -17.75 14.09 -4.82
CA GLY A 127 -18.42 14.18 -6.12
C GLY A 127 -18.88 15.56 -6.54
N ASN A 128 -18.90 16.53 -5.62
CA ASN A 128 -19.18 17.92 -5.99
C ASN A 128 -18.03 18.47 -6.84
N ILE A 129 -18.37 19.02 -8.00
CA ILE A 129 -17.40 19.62 -8.92
C ILE A 129 -16.77 20.83 -8.20
N THR A 130 -15.44 20.81 -8.07
CA THR A 130 -14.67 21.89 -7.42
C THR A 130 -14.18 22.93 -8.44
N TYR A 131 -14.49 22.74 -9.72
CA TYR A 131 -14.09 23.62 -10.81
C TYR A 131 -14.95 24.89 -10.86
N PRO A 132 -14.35 26.09 -10.95
CA PRO A 132 -15.13 27.31 -11.17
C PRO A 132 -15.78 27.26 -12.57
N ASN A 133 -17.10 27.48 -12.62
CA ASN A 133 -17.96 27.64 -13.82
C ASN A 133 -18.61 26.40 -14.43
N GLU A 134 -18.43 25.19 -13.91
CA GLU A 134 -19.30 24.07 -14.31
C GLU A 134 -20.54 24.03 -13.41
N LYS A 135 -21.72 24.17 -14.02
CA LYS A 135 -22.99 24.00 -13.30
C LYS A 135 -23.22 22.50 -13.12
N ASP A 136 -23.58 22.09 -11.90
CA ASP A 136 -24.06 20.73 -11.64
C ASP A 136 -25.16 20.39 -12.66
N HIS A 137 -24.85 19.49 -13.59
CA HIS A 137 -25.83 18.93 -14.50
C HIS A 137 -26.77 18.03 -13.67
N LYS A 138 -27.90 18.61 -13.26
CA LYS A 138 -29.02 17.90 -12.63
C LYS A 138 -29.64 16.85 -13.54
#